data_AF-A0A3A4JUS0-F1
#
_entry.id   AF-A0A3A4JUS0-F1
#
_cell.length_a   1.000
_cell.length_b   1.000
_cell.length_c   1.000
_cell.angle_alpha   90.00
_cell.angle_beta   90.00
_cell.angle_gamma   90.00
#
_symmetry.space_group_name_H-M   'P 1'
#
loop_
_entity.id
_entity.type
_entity.pdbx_description
1 polymer ?
#
loop_
_entity_poly.entity_id
_entity_poly.type
_entity_poly.pdbx_seq_one_letter_code
_entity_poly.pdbx_strand_id
1 'polypeptide(L)'
;MRAPRSRRSDDGALRTAAAPHINQQFIALADIAAFAALALARPDDYRGKTLELVGDVLTPPQVAAEISAAAGHRVPYIQRPIEELRRINERFAQGYEWLNKGDGSIPYVDVHELRGLHPDLMTIRTWLNRTGARMLRPLLG
;
A
#
# COMPACT_ATOMS: atom_id res chain seq x y z
N MET A 1 24.60 15.88 25.71
CA MET A 1 23.31 15.18 25.93
C MET A 1 22.93 14.47 24.63
N ARG A 2 23.04 13.14 24.56
CA ARG A 2 22.71 12.37 23.33
C ARG A 2 21.20 12.09 23.32
N ALA A 3 20.52 12.39 22.22
CA ALA A 3 19.11 12.04 22.04
C ALA A 3 18.89 10.53 22.21
N PRO A 4 17.79 10.08 22.83
CA PRO A 4 17.51 8.67 22.96
C PRO A 4 17.36 8.05 21.56
N ARG A 5 18.21 7.06 21.26
CA ARG A 5 18.03 6.19 20.09
C ARG A 5 16.64 5.56 20.22
N SER A 6 15.73 5.87 19.31
CA SER A 6 14.46 5.15 19.20
C SER A 6 14.80 3.67 19.07
N ARG A 7 14.35 2.85 20.03
CA ARG A 7 14.45 1.39 19.91
C ARG A 7 13.65 1.02 18.68
N ARG A 8 14.35 0.67 17.60
CA ARG A 8 13.77 -0.09 16.49
C ARG A 8 13.15 -1.32 17.15
N SER A 9 11.82 -1.37 17.17
CA SER A 9 11.11 -2.48 17.79
C SER A 9 11.08 -3.58 16.73
N ASP A 10 12.01 -4.52 16.81
CA ASP A 10 12.14 -5.69 15.91
C ASP A 10 11.04 -6.74 16.17
N ASP A 11 9.84 -6.33 16.55
CA ASP A 11 8.72 -7.24 16.85
C ASP A 11 7.89 -7.62 15.61
N GLY A 12 8.38 -7.27 14.42
CA GLY A 12 7.74 -7.57 13.14
C GLY A 12 6.43 -6.83 12.89
N ALA A 13 6.00 -5.88 13.73
CA ALA A 13 4.72 -5.21 13.53
C ALA A 13 4.73 -4.23 12.35
N LEU A 14 3.64 -4.25 11.56
CA LEU A 14 3.37 -3.25 10.54
C LEU A 14 2.98 -1.94 11.21
N ARG A 15 3.81 -0.91 11.04
CA ARG A 15 3.63 0.41 11.67
C ARG A 15 3.47 1.50 10.63
N THR A 16 2.33 2.17 10.65
CA THR A 16 2.06 3.35 9.82
C THR A 16 1.27 4.35 10.64
N ALA A 17 1.06 5.57 10.12
CA ALA A 17 0.21 6.55 10.77
C ALA A 17 -1.26 6.48 10.29
N ALA A 18 -1.61 5.52 9.43
CA ALA A 18 -2.97 5.35 8.92
C ALA A 18 -3.94 4.96 10.05
N ALA A 19 -5.16 5.47 10.04
CA ALA A 19 -6.18 4.99 10.97
C ALA A 19 -6.60 3.56 10.57
N PRO A 20 -6.86 2.67 11.55
CA PRO A 20 -7.03 1.24 11.29
C PRO A 20 -8.26 0.88 10.46
N HIS A 21 -9.22 1.80 10.30
CA HIS A 21 -10.45 1.60 9.54
C HIS A 21 -10.39 2.22 8.14
N ILE A 22 -9.31 2.93 7.80
CA ILE A 22 -9.21 3.64 6.52
C ILE A 22 -8.79 2.66 5.42
N ASN A 23 -9.51 2.69 4.31
CA ASN A 23 -9.16 1.95 3.12
C ASN A 23 -7.96 2.57 2.42
N GLN A 24 -6.94 1.76 2.17
CA GLN A 24 -5.75 2.12 1.41
C GLN A 24 -5.79 1.43 0.05
N GLN A 25 -5.49 2.19 -0.99
CA GLN A 25 -5.40 1.69 -2.36
C GLN A 25 -3.96 1.27 -2.68
N PHE A 26 -3.79 0.09 -3.27
CA PHE A 26 -2.49 -0.48 -3.60
C PHE A 26 -2.39 -0.86 -5.06
N ILE A 27 -1.20 -0.73 -5.65
CA ILE A 27 -0.89 -1.20 -7.00
C ILE A 27 0.51 -1.83 -7.00
N ALA A 28 0.65 -2.98 -7.66
CA ALA A 28 1.96 -3.58 -7.84
C ALA A 28 2.74 -2.83 -8.92
N LEU A 29 4.04 -2.62 -8.72
CA LEU A 29 4.89 -1.95 -9.71
C LEU A 29 4.87 -2.66 -11.08
N ALA A 30 4.79 -3.99 -11.09
CA ALA A 30 4.68 -4.77 -12.32
C ALA A 30 3.38 -4.47 -13.10
N ASP A 31 2.28 -4.17 -12.40
CA ASP A 31 1.01 -3.83 -13.04
C ASP A 31 1.02 -2.41 -13.60
N ILE A 32 1.75 -1.47 -12.99
CA ILE A 32 2.00 -0.15 -13.59
C ILE A 32 2.70 -0.31 -14.95
N ALA A 33 3.72 -1.18 -15.02
CA ALA A 33 4.41 -1.48 -16.26
C ALA A 33 3.49 -2.14 -17.30
N ALA A 34 2.60 -3.05 -16.87
CA ALA A 34 1.61 -3.67 -17.74
C ALA A 34 0.64 -2.64 -18.34
N PHE A 35 0.09 -1.74 -17.53
CA PHE A 35 -0.77 -0.66 -18.01
C PHE A 35 -0.05 0.32 -18.93
N ALA A 36 1.21 0.66 -18.62
CA ALA A 36 2.02 1.49 -19.51
C ALA A 36 2.24 0.82 -20.88
N ALA A 37 2.53 -0.48 -20.88
CA ALA A 37 2.67 -1.26 -22.12
C ALA A 37 1.35 -1.32 -22.91
N LEU A 38 0.21 -1.54 -22.25
CA LEU A 38 -1.12 -1.50 -22.87
C LEU A 38 -1.41 -0.14 -23.53
N ALA A 39 -1.12 0.96 -22.83
CA ALA A 39 -1.33 2.30 -23.34
C ALA A 39 -0.47 2.62 -24.57
N LEU A 40 0.80 2.18 -24.55
CA LEU A 40 1.72 2.37 -25.67
C LEU A 40 1.36 1.51 -26.88
N ALA A 41 0.82 0.30 -26.66
CA ALA A 41 0.41 -0.60 -27.73
C ALA A 41 -0.91 -0.19 -28.41
N ARG A 42 -1.76 0.58 -27.71
CA ARG A 42 -3.08 1.02 -28.19
C ARG A 42 -3.25 2.54 -28.03
N PRO A 43 -2.40 3.36 -28.67
CA PRO A 43 -2.38 4.79 -28.41
C PRO A 43 -3.72 5.49 -28.71
N ASP A 44 -4.51 4.99 -29.66
CA ASP A 44 -5.83 5.55 -29.98
C ASP A 44 -6.85 5.34 -28.85
N ASP A 45 -6.71 4.26 -28.08
CA ASP A 45 -7.58 3.95 -26.94
C ASP A 45 -7.22 4.77 -25.70
N TYR A 46 -5.96 5.22 -25.55
CA TYR A 46 -5.44 5.79 -24.30
C TYR A 46 -4.95 7.23 -24.40
N ARG A 47 -4.74 7.78 -25.61
CA ARG A 47 -4.26 9.16 -25.78
C ARG A 47 -5.20 10.16 -25.09
N GLY A 48 -4.61 11.03 -24.27
CA GLY A 48 -5.35 12.07 -23.55
C GLY A 48 -6.17 11.58 -22.35
N LYS A 49 -6.12 10.28 -22.02
CA LYS A 49 -6.79 9.71 -20.85
C LYS A 49 -5.84 9.66 -19.65
N THR A 50 -6.39 9.90 -18.48
CA THR A 50 -5.72 9.66 -17.19
C THR A 50 -6.41 8.48 -16.54
N LEU A 51 -5.64 7.45 -16.17
CA LEU A 51 -6.14 6.29 -15.43
C LEU A 51 -5.51 6.29 -14.04
N GLU A 52 -6.35 6.26 -13.01
CA GLU A 52 -5.91 5.94 -11.65
C GLU A 52 -5.78 4.41 -11.55
N LEU A 53 -4.62 3.91 -11.09
CA LEU A 53 -4.32 2.49 -11.08
C LEU A 53 -4.37 1.93 -9.65
N VAL A 54 -5.30 1.00 -9.43
CA VAL A 54 -5.50 0.33 -8.14
C VAL A 54 -5.75 -1.16 -8.38
N GLY A 55 -4.94 -2.02 -7.77
CA GLY A 55 -5.08 -3.47 -7.83
C GLY A 55 -5.77 -4.08 -6.61
N ASP A 56 -5.73 -3.39 -5.47
CA ASP A 56 -6.39 -3.81 -4.24
C ASP A 56 -6.76 -2.64 -3.32
N VAL A 57 -7.72 -2.86 -2.44
CA VAL A 57 -8.16 -1.89 -1.43
C VAL A 57 -8.32 -2.59 -0.08
N LEU A 58 -7.47 -2.25 0.88
CA LEU A 58 -7.44 -2.90 2.19
C LEU A 58 -7.21 -1.88 3.30
N THR A 59 -7.74 -2.18 4.49
CA THR A 59 -7.40 -1.47 5.73
C THR A 59 -6.03 -1.90 6.27
N PRO A 60 -5.34 -1.08 7.08
CA PRO A 60 -4.03 -1.46 7.62
C PRO A 60 -4.01 -2.80 8.39
N PRO A 61 -5.01 -3.15 9.22
CA PRO A 61 -5.11 -4.47 9.84
C PRO A 61 -5.26 -5.62 8.83
N GLN A 62 -5.99 -5.40 7.73
CA GLN A 62 -6.12 -6.40 6.66
C GLN A 62 -4.78 -6.60 5.93
N VAL A 63 -4.04 -5.54 5.63
CA VAL A 63 -2.68 -5.63 5.05
C VAL A 63 -1.77 -6.44 5.97
N ALA A 64 -1.79 -6.16 7.27
CA ALA A 64 -1.00 -6.90 8.26
C ALA A 64 -1.37 -8.39 8.31
N ALA A 65 -2.66 -8.73 8.16
CA ALA A 65 -3.14 -10.10 8.08
C ALA A 65 -2.66 -10.81 6.80
N GLU A 66 -2.72 -10.16 5.64
CA GLU A 66 -2.20 -10.72 4.39
C GLU A 66 -0.70 -10.96 4.45
N ILE A 67 0.07 -10.01 4.99
CA ILE A 67 1.52 -10.18 5.23
C ILE A 67 1.75 -11.36 6.16
N SER A 68 1.00 -11.46 7.26
CA SER A 68 1.15 -12.55 8.22
C SER A 68 0.95 -13.91 7.56
N ALA A 69 -0.11 -14.05 6.77
CA ALA A 69 -0.45 -15.28 6.06
C ALA A 69 0.65 -15.67 5.06
N ALA A 70 1.15 -14.72 4.26
CA ALA A 70 2.14 -15.01 3.23
C ALA A 70 3.56 -15.23 3.79
N ALA A 71 3.90 -14.56 4.89
CA ALA A 71 5.21 -14.68 5.54
C ALA A 71 5.29 -15.87 6.52
N GLY A 72 4.15 -16.41 6.97
CA GLY A 72 4.10 -17.46 8.00
C GLY A 72 4.52 -16.98 9.39
N HIS A 73 4.49 -15.67 9.63
CA HIS A 73 4.87 -15.02 10.89
C HIS A 73 3.77 -14.06 11.31
N ARG A 74 3.52 -13.92 12.62
CA ARG A 74 2.49 -13.00 13.11
C ARG A 74 2.96 -11.55 12.97
N VAL A 75 2.29 -10.78 12.13
CA VAL A 75 2.52 -9.34 11.91
C VAL A 75 1.31 -8.55 12.41
N PRO A 76 1.34 -7.99 13.63
CA PRO A 76 0.27 -7.12 14.10
C PRO A 76 0.35 -5.75 13.42
N TYR A 77 -0.79 -5.08 13.27
CA TYR A 77 -0.82 -3.66 12.92
C TYR A 77 -0.75 -2.78 14.18
N ILE A 78 0.11 -1.76 14.16
CA ILE A 78 0.19 -0.76 15.23
C ILE A 78 0.20 0.64 14.59
N GLN A 79 -0.85 1.42 14.83
CA GLN A 79 -0.89 2.82 14.41
C GLN A 79 0.14 3.64 15.20
N ARG A 80 0.91 4.47 14.49
CA ARG A 80 1.78 5.50 15.08
C ARG A 80 1.05 6.84 15.14
N PRO A 81 1.26 7.65 16.19
CA PRO A 81 0.81 9.03 16.21
C PRO A 81 1.39 9.82 15.03
N ILE A 82 0.54 10.53 14.28
CA ILE A 82 0.97 11.37 13.14
C ILE A 82 2.03 12.39 13.57
N GLU A 83 1.94 12.93 14.79
CA GLU A 83 2.89 13.92 15.31
C GLU A 83 4.32 13.38 15.47
N GLU A 84 4.49 12.07 15.57
CA GLU A 84 5.83 11.47 15.52
C GLU A 84 6.36 11.41 14.10
N LEU A 85 5.49 11.10 13.13
CA LEU A 85 5.87 11.12 11.72
C LEU A 85 6.18 12.53 11.24
N ARG A 86 5.45 13.53 11.74
CA ARG A 86 5.67 14.96 11.45
C ARG A 86 7.09 15.40 11.80
N ARG A 87 7.57 14.97 12.97
CA ARG A 87 8.95 15.23 13.43
C ARG A 87 10.04 14.61 12.53
N ILE A 88 9.69 13.63 11.70
CA ILE A 88 10.60 12.98 10.74
C ILE A 88 10.45 13.61 9.36
N ASN A 89 9.22 13.79 8.88
CA ASN A 89 8.90 14.32 7.56
C ASN A 89 7.47 14.88 7.53
N GLU A 90 7.36 16.22 7.47
CA GLU A 90 6.09 16.94 7.41
C GLU A 90 5.20 16.48 6.23
N ARG A 91 5.79 16.30 5.05
CA ARG A 91 5.03 15.91 3.85
C ARG A 91 4.42 14.52 3.98
N PHE A 92 5.11 13.59 4.63
CA PHE A 92 4.57 12.26 4.91
C PHE A 92 3.44 12.33 5.94
N ALA A 93 3.59 13.14 6.99
CA ALA A 93 2.52 13.36 7.95
C ALA A 93 1.26 13.92 7.28
N GLN A 94 1.40 14.95 6.44
CA GLN A 94 0.28 15.52 5.68
C GLN A 94 -0.40 14.49 4.77
N GLY A 95 0.36 13.59 4.14
CA GLY A 95 -0.21 12.49 3.35
C GLY A 95 -1.09 11.56 4.18
N TYR A 96 -0.63 11.18 5.38
CA TYR A 96 -1.45 10.38 6.30
C TYR A 96 -2.62 11.16 6.89
N GLU A 97 -2.50 12.46 7.14
CA GLU A 97 -3.64 13.29 7.56
C GLU A 97 -4.72 13.31 6.50
N TRP A 98 -4.35 13.52 5.24
CA TRP A 98 -5.28 13.51 4.12
C TRP A 98 -5.95 12.16 3.95
N LEU A 99 -5.18 11.06 4.00
CA LEU A 99 -5.69 9.70 3.99
C LEU A 99 -6.67 9.45 5.16
N ASN A 100 -6.31 9.89 6.37
CA ASN A 100 -7.09 9.64 7.58
C ASN A 100 -8.36 10.47 7.70
N LYS A 101 -8.57 11.50 6.85
CA LYS A 101 -9.85 12.21 6.82
C LYS A 101 -11.00 11.25 6.57
N GLY A 102 -10.78 10.22 5.73
CA GLY A 102 -11.80 9.19 5.45
C GLY A 102 -13.10 9.74 4.90
N ASP A 103 -13.10 10.98 4.39
CA ASP A 103 -14.27 11.77 4.00
C ASP A 103 -14.59 11.63 2.51
N GLY A 104 -13.95 10.68 1.83
CA GLY A 104 -14.07 10.49 0.38
C GLY A 104 -13.19 11.42 -0.46
N SER A 105 -12.29 12.21 0.16
CA SER A 105 -11.35 13.05 -0.59
C SER A 105 -10.38 12.26 -1.48
N ILE A 106 -10.14 10.99 -1.18
CA ILE A 106 -9.44 10.06 -2.07
C ILE A 106 -10.49 9.42 -2.97
N PRO A 107 -10.46 9.68 -4.29
CA PRO A 107 -11.45 9.14 -5.22
C PRO A 107 -11.54 7.62 -5.16
N TYR A 108 -12.76 7.10 -5.30
CA TYR A 108 -12.97 5.68 -5.52
C TYR A 108 -12.48 5.30 -6.92
N VAL A 109 -11.69 4.23 -7.00
CA VAL A 109 -11.23 3.64 -8.25
C VAL A 109 -11.91 2.29 -8.42
N ASP A 110 -12.54 2.08 -9.58
CA ASP A 110 -13.17 0.82 -9.92
C ASP A 110 -12.12 -0.23 -10.31
N VAL A 111 -11.75 -1.06 -9.34
CA VAL A 111 -10.79 -2.15 -9.54
C VAL A 111 -11.34 -3.22 -10.50
N HIS A 112 -12.67 -3.39 -10.62
CA HIS A 112 -13.25 -4.34 -11.55
C HIS A 112 -13.07 -3.89 -13.00
N GLU A 113 -13.25 -2.59 -13.28
CA GLU A 113 -12.95 -2.01 -14.59
C GLU A 113 -11.48 -2.22 -14.96
N LEU A 114 -10.55 -1.90 -14.05
CA LEU A 114 -9.12 -2.09 -14.28
C LEU A 114 -8.77 -3.57 -14.52
N ARG A 115 -9.40 -4.50 -13.81
CA ARG A 115 -9.20 -5.94 -14.02
C ARG A 115 -9.81 -6.42 -15.36
N GLY A 116 -10.81 -5.72 -15.89
CA GLY A 116 -11.29 -5.95 -17.26
C GLY A 116 -10.24 -5.58 -18.32
N LEU A 117 -9.44 -4.54 -18.06
CA LEU A 117 -8.35 -4.12 -18.94
C LEU A 117 -7.08 -4.98 -18.79
N HIS A 118 -6.77 -5.39 -17.56
CA HIS A 118 -5.64 -6.23 -17.20
C HIS A 118 -6.08 -7.36 -16.26
N PRO A 119 -6.47 -8.53 -16.79
CA PRO A 119 -7.00 -9.65 -15.98
C PRO A 119 -6.07 -10.16 -14.88
N ASP A 120 -4.75 -9.99 -15.08
CA ASP A 120 -3.71 -10.41 -14.13
C ASP A 120 -3.40 -9.35 -13.04
N LEU A 121 -4.16 -8.25 -12.99
CA LEU A 121 -4.02 -7.19 -12.00
C LEU A 121 -4.02 -7.74 -10.57
N MET A 122 -2.89 -7.55 -9.88
CA MET A 122 -2.62 -8.21 -8.62
C MET A 122 -3.35 -7.55 -7.46
N THR A 123 -3.99 -8.40 -6.64
CA THR A 123 -4.30 -8.05 -5.25
C THR A 123 -3.01 -8.02 -4.42
N ILE A 124 -3.07 -7.46 -3.20
CA ILE A 124 -1.95 -7.55 -2.24
C ILE A 124 -1.58 -9.01 -1.97
N ARG A 125 -2.58 -9.89 -1.82
CA ARG A 125 -2.35 -11.33 -1.64
C ARG A 125 -1.58 -11.95 -2.80
N THR A 126 -1.99 -11.67 -4.04
CA THR A 126 -1.30 -12.19 -5.24
C THR A 126 0.13 -11.66 -5.32
N TRP A 127 0.34 -10.37 -5.06
CA TRP A 127 1.68 -9.77 -5.04
C TRP A 127 2.57 -10.37 -3.95
N LEU A 128 2.04 -10.57 -2.74
CA LEU A 128 2.76 -11.20 -1.63
C LEU A 128 3.21 -12.62 -1.98
N ASN A 129 2.31 -13.42 -2.57
CA ASN A 129 2.62 -14.79 -2.97
C ASN A 129 3.67 -14.88 -4.08
N ARG A 130 3.67 -13.94 -5.03
CA ARG A 130 4.63 -13.92 -6.15
C ARG A 130 5.99 -13.34 -5.75
N THR A 131 5.99 -12.26 -4.99
CA THR A 131 7.20 -11.43 -4.79
C THR A 131 7.33 -10.93 -3.36
N GLY A 132 6.26 -10.36 -2.79
CA GLY A 132 6.33 -9.58 -1.56
C GLY A 132 6.77 -10.37 -0.34
N ALA A 133 6.26 -11.59 -0.14
CA ALA A 133 6.61 -12.41 1.02
C ALA A 133 8.10 -12.76 1.06
N ARG A 134 8.70 -13.06 -0.10
CA ARG A 134 10.15 -13.32 -0.20
C ARG A 134 10.98 -12.10 0.20
N MET A 135 10.51 -10.89 -0.11
CA MET A 135 11.17 -9.64 0.28
C MET A 135 10.99 -9.32 1.77
N LEU A 136 9.83 -9.67 2.34
CA LEU A 136 9.48 -9.32 3.73
C LEU A 136 10.03 -10.32 4.75
N ARG A 137 10.15 -11.62 4.42
CA ARG A 137 10.63 -12.66 5.35
C ARG A 137 11.93 -12.30 6.09
N PRO A 138 12.98 -11.74 5.44
CA PRO A 138 14.22 -11.34 6.12
C PRO A 138 14.07 -10.16 7.09
N LEU A 139 12.91 -9.48 7.08
CA LEU A 139 12.61 -8.35 7.97
C LEU A 139 11.73 -8.77 9.16
N LEU A 140 11.21 -10.00 9.15
CA LEU A 140 10.23 -10.52 10.11
C LEU A 140 10.80 -11.62 11.02
N GLY A 141 12.08 -11.96 10.85
CA GLY A 141 12.83 -12.95 11.62
C GLY A 141 14.33 -12.75 11.49
#